data_AF-A0A355DIU7-F1
#
_entry.id   AF-A0A355DIU7-F1
#
_cell.length_a   1.000
_cell.length_b   1.000
_cell.length_c   1.000
_cell.angle_alpha   90.00
_cell.angle_beta   90.00
_cell.angle_gamma   90.00
#
_symmetry.space_group_name_H-M   'P 1'
#
loop_
_entity.id
_entity.type
_entity.pdbx_description
1 polymer ?
#
loop_
_entity_poly.entity_id
_entity_poly.type
_entity_poly.pdbx_seq_one_letter_code
_entity_poly.pdbx_strand_id
1 'polypeptide(L)' 'MTNEQSRLDLQTEIQRLIEVGINDFLELARVLGRNPLADFAGVNLRGVNFNGADLRGADFHGSDLGG' A
#
# COMPACT_ATOMS: atom_id res chain seq x y z
N MET A 1 -1.10 17.49 12.65
CA MET A 1 -0.22 17.22 11.50
C MET A 1 -1.12 16.59 10.44
N THR A 2 -1.22 17.23 9.28
CA THR A 2 -2.26 17.00 8.25
C THR A 2 -2.11 15.64 7.57
N ASN A 3 -3.23 15.09 7.08
CA ASN A 3 -3.32 13.80 6.37
C ASN A 3 -2.32 13.66 5.20
N GLU A 4 -1.85 14.78 4.65
CA GLU A 4 -0.92 14.80 3.53
C GLU A 4 0.49 14.32 3.90
N GLN A 5 1.01 14.70 5.07
CA GLN A 5 2.35 14.26 5.50
C GLN A 5 2.37 12.75 5.74
N SER A 6 1.37 12.23 6.46
CA SER A 6 1.26 10.79 6.70
C SER A 6 1.10 9.97 5.42
N ARG A 7 0.48 10.54 4.38
CA ARG A 7 0.35 9.88 3.07
C ARG A 7 1.68 9.85 2.31
N LEU A 8 2.46 10.93 2.36
CA LEU A 8 3.81 10.97 1.78
C LEU A 8 4.75 9.99 2.51
N ASP A 9 4.71 9.96 3.83
CA ASP A 9 5.54 9.04 4.63
C ASP A 9 5.21 7.57 4.30
N LEU A 10 3.92 7.25 4.17
CA LEU A 10 3.47 5.91 3.77
C LEU A 10 3.93 5.55 2.35
N GLN A 11 3.83 6.50 1.41
CA GLN A 11 4.29 6.29 0.04
C GLN A 11 5.79 5.98 -0.02
N THR A 12 6.60 6.74 0.73
CA THR A 12 8.05 6.55 0.79
C THR A 12 8.40 5.18 1.35
N GLU A 13 7.73 4.75 2.42
CA GLU A 13 8.02 3.44 3.01
C GLU A 13 7.63 2.29 2.08
N ILE A 14 6.48 2.38 1.39
CA ILE A 14 6.08 1.37 0.40
C ILE A 14 7.11 1.25 -0.71
N GLN A 15 7.56 2.38 -1.28
CA GLN A 15 8.53 2.36 -2.37
C GLN A 15 9.87 1.76 -1.91
N ARG A 16 10.32 2.11 -0.70
CA ARG A 16 11.50 1.51 -0.08
C ARG A 16 11.36 0.00 0.08
N LEU A 17 10.20 -0.49 0.51
CA LEU A 17 9.95 -1.91 0.69
C LEU A 17 9.94 -2.68 -0.64
N ILE A 18 9.40 -2.08 -1.70
CA ILE A 18 9.44 -2.63 -3.06
C ILE A 18 10.88 -2.72 -3.57
N GLU A 19 11.70 -1.69 -3.32
CA GLU A 19 13.12 -1.67 -3.71
C GLU A 19 13.95 -2.77 -3.03
N VAL A 20 13.60 -3.16 -1.80
CA VAL A 20 14.24 -4.30 -1.12
C VAL A 20 13.65 -5.65 -1.50
N GLY A 21 12.67 -5.68 -2.41
CA GLY A 21 12.07 -6.90 -2.97
C GLY A 21 10.77 -7.34 -2.30
N ILE A 22 10.21 -6.57 -1.37
CA ILE A 22 8.89 -6.84 -0.79
C ILE A 22 7.85 -6.25 -1.72
N ASN A 23 7.31 -7.09 -2.59
CA ASN A 23 6.23 -6.73 -3.49
C ASN A 23 4.90 -7.37 -3.12
N ASP A 24 4.82 -8.30 -2.17
CA ASP A 24 3.54 -8.87 -1.73
C ASP A 24 2.74 -7.85 -0.91
N PHE A 25 1.48 -7.60 -1.30
CA PHE A 25 0.64 -6.61 -0.64
C PHE A 25 0.38 -6.91 0.84
N LEU A 26 0.14 -8.18 1.19
CA LEU A 26 -0.15 -8.57 2.57
C LEU A 26 1.11 -8.47 3.43
N GLU A 27 2.27 -8.79 2.87
CA GLU A 27 3.54 -8.58 3.55
C GLU A 27 3.83 -7.10 3.80
N LEU A 28 3.59 -6.23 2.81
CA LEU A 28 3.69 -4.78 2.97
C LEU A 28 2.80 -4.28 4.12
N ALA A 29 1.51 -4.64 4.09
CA ALA A 29 0.57 -4.25 5.15
C ALA A 29 1.03 -4.72 6.53
N ARG A 30 1.55 -5.94 6.64
CA ARG A 30 2.08 -6.51 7.88
C ARG A 30 3.32 -5.76 8.38
N VAL A 31 4.28 -5.46 7.50
CA VAL A 31 5.52 -4.76 7.86
C VAL A 31 5.23 -3.32 8.28
N LEU A 32 4.31 -2.66 7.60
CA LEU A 32 3.92 -1.28 7.87
C LEU A 32 2.98 -1.15 9.08
N GLY A 33 2.44 -2.27 9.58
CA GLY A 33 1.42 -2.28 10.63
C GLY A 33 0.13 -1.58 10.21
N ARG A 34 -0.20 -1.65 8.92
CA ARG A 34 -1.34 -0.96 8.29
C ARG A 34 -2.47 -1.93 7.99
N ASN A 35 -3.69 -1.43 8.03
CA ASN A 35 -4.86 -2.18 7.63
C ASN A 35 -4.95 -2.25 6.10
N PRO A 36 -4.81 -3.44 5.48
CA PRO A 36 -4.90 -3.59 4.03
C PRO A 36 -6.24 -3.15 3.43
N LEU A 37 -7.31 -3.08 4.25
CA LEU A 37 -8.64 -2.71 3.78
C LEU A 37 -8.95 -1.22 3.85
N ALA A 38 -8.15 -0.40 4.54
CA ALA A 38 -8.51 0.99 4.83
C ALA A 38 -7.36 1.99 4.67
N ASP A 39 -6.11 1.58 4.94
CA ASP A 39 -4.99 2.53 5.07
C ASP A 39 -4.27 2.81 3.74
N PHE A 40 -4.66 2.12 2.68
CA PHE A 40 -3.99 2.19 1.38
C PHE A 40 -4.74 3.01 0.33
N ALA A 41 -5.85 3.66 0.71
CA ALA A 41 -6.58 4.55 -0.18
C ALA A 41 -5.71 5.76 -0.58
N GLY A 42 -5.68 6.08 -1.87
CA GLY A 42 -4.90 7.20 -2.41
C GLY A 42 -3.39 6.94 -2.47
N VAL A 43 -2.94 5.70 -2.33
CA VAL A 43 -1.52 5.34 -2.32
C VAL A 43 -1.08 4.79 -3.68
N ASN A 44 0.14 5.09 -4.11
CA ASN A 44 0.73 4.45 -5.28
C ASN A 44 1.30 3.08 -4.86
N LEU A 45 0.65 2.03 -5.37
CA LEU A 45 0.96 0.61 -5.16
C LEU A 45 1.45 -0.05 -6.46
N ARG A 46 2.02 0.73 -7.39
CA ARG A 46 2.59 0.18 -8.63
C ARG A 46 3.70 -0.81 -8.30
N GLY A 47 3.65 -1.98 -8.95
CA GLY A 47 4.63 -3.04 -8.73
C GLY A 47 4.35 -3.91 -7.50
N VAL A 48 3.26 -3.64 -6.76
CA VAL A 48 2.77 -4.52 -5.70
C VAL A 48 1.99 -5.69 -6.32
N ASN A 49 2.30 -6.89 -5.86
CA ASN A 49 1.62 -8.13 -6.16
C ASN A 49 0.42 -8.32 -5.22
N PHE A 50 -0.76 -8.41 -5.81
CA PHE A 50 -2.03 -8.64 -5.11
C PHE A 50 -2.55 -10.08 -5.28
N ASN A 51 -1.77 -10.98 -5.90
CA ASN A 51 -2.23 -12.34 -6.20
C ASN A 51 -2.58 -13.12 -4.94
N GLY A 52 -3.80 -13.66 -4.91
CA GLY A 52 -4.29 -14.45 -3.77
C GLY A 52 -4.67 -13.64 -2.53
N ALA A 53 -4.55 -12.30 -2.56
CA ALA A 53 -5.02 -11.46 -1.48
C ALA A 53 -6.55 -11.37 -1.50
N ASP A 54 -7.19 -11.64 -0.36
CA ASP A 54 -8.63 -11.38 -0.19
C ASP A 54 -8.86 -9.90 0.06
N LEU A 55 -9.05 -9.15 -1.02
CA LEU A 55 -9.27 -7.70 -0.99
C LEU A 55 -10.75 -7.32 -1.01
N ARG A 56 -11.64 -8.26 -0.69
CA ARG A 56 -13.09 -7.97 -0.67
C ARG A 56 -13.38 -6.89 0.38
N GLY A 57 -13.87 -5.75 -0.08
CA GLY A 57 -14.18 -4.60 0.76
C GLY A 57 -12.99 -3.69 1.09
N ALA A 58 -11.82 -3.89 0.47
CA ALA A 58 -10.71 -2.98 0.60
C ALA A 58 -10.99 -1.65 -0.11
N ASP A 59 -10.63 -0.53 0.53
CA ASP A 59 -10.69 0.79 -0.07
C ASP A 59 -9.37 1.14 -0.77
N PHE A 60 -9.40 1.11 -2.11
CA PHE A 60 -8.32 1.58 -2.96
C PHE A 60 -8.69 2.85 -3.73
N HIS A 61 -9.72 3.60 -3.30
CA HIS A 61 -10.10 4.85 -3.97
C HIS A 61 -8.90 5.79 -4.13
N GLY A 62 -8.66 6.24 -5.38
CA GLY A 62 -7.55 7.15 -5.71
C GLY A 62 -6.15 6.53 -5.66
N SER A 63 -6.04 5.22 -5.43
CA SER A 63 -4.76 4.50 -5.44
C SER A 63 -4.33 4.21 -6.88
N ASP A 64 -3.03 4.31 -7.16
CA ASP A 64 -2.48 3.86 -8.44
C ASP A 64 -2.01 2.42 -8.29
N LEU A 65 -2.77 1.48 -8.85
CA LEU A 65 -2.48 0.05 -8.77
C LEU A 65 -1.56 -0.44 -9.91
N GLY A 66 -1.20 0.42 -10.86
CA GLY A 66 -0.31 0.05 -11.97
C GLY A 66 -0.80 -1.15 -12.76
N GLY A 67 -1.83 -0.96 -13.58
CA GLY A 67 -2.18 -1.93 -14.63
C GLY A 67 -1.05 -2.13 -15.63
#